data_AF-A0A9Q0Y517-F1
#
_entry.id   AF-A0A9Q0Y517-F1
#
_cell.length_a   1.000
_cell.length_b   1.000
_cell.length_c   1.000
_cell.angle_alpha   90.00
_cell.angle_beta   90.00
_cell.angle_gamma   90.00
#
_symmetry.space_group_name_H-M   'P 1'
#
loop_
_entity.id
_entity.type
_entity.pdbx_description
1 polymer ?
#
loop_
_entity_poly.entity_id
_entity_poly.type
_entity_poly.pdbx_seq_one_letter_code
_entity_poly.pdbx_strand_id
1 'polypeptide(L)'
;MLRLVRRLYQGAVGMLEVLCRCLWWVWSWVPACISFLHQVYEVLCRCLCGVLSLVQASLSFLKKSFELVYNPEASQDKDHPHQARRQRLLPRWPTAKDFIIKVRIAGKTGGCEQRFLEDVSKRLSLQGVSLKVEEFRETSRHLLLVFCPIASRIGTDMDNALEELAAGQKAILVLMHYIQRDKTGTYVDAMQQVKRADVMLTVHTRYTLQEGLYPCKMNEVAVADVAAVIKDLA
;
A
#
# COMPACT_ATOMS: atom_id res chain seq x y z
N MET A 1 29.91 -15.86 74.52
CA MET A 1 28.97 -16.61 73.65
C MET A 1 27.71 -15.81 73.32
N LEU A 2 26.89 -15.39 74.31
CA LEU A 2 25.64 -14.63 74.11
C LEU A 2 25.75 -13.34 73.27
N ARG A 3 26.84 -12.57 73.41
CA ARG A 3 27.05 -11.33 72.63
C ARG A 3 27.28 -11.56 71.14
N LEU A 4 27.85 -12.72 70.77
CA LEU A 4 28.13 -13.07 69.37
C LEU A 4 26.85 -13.52 68.66
N VAL A 5 26.06 -14.36 69.35
CA VAL A 5 24.73 -14.79 68.90
C VAL A 5 23.80 -13.60 68.67
N ARG A 6 23.82 -12.60 69.57
CA ARG A 6 23.01 -11.39 69.42
C ARG A 6 23.37 -10.55 68.19
N ARG A 7 24.66 -10.45 67.85
CA ARG A 7 25.11 -9.73 66.63
C ARG A 7 24.74 -10.48 65.35
N LEU A 8 24.88 -11.80 65.33
CA LEU A 8 24.48 -12.61 64.19
C LEU A 8 22.96 -12.55 63.96
N TYR A 9 22.18 -12.59 65.04
CA TYR A 9 20.72 -12.45 64.97
C TYR A 9 20.32 -11.05 64.45
N GLN A 10 20.92 -9.98 64.97
CA GLN A 10 20.65 -8.61 64.48
C GLN A 10 21.08 -8.42 63.01
N GLY A 11 22.19 -9.02 62.59
CA GLY A 11 22.63 -9.00 61.19
C GLY A 11 21.68 -9.75 60.26
N ALA A 12 21.18 -10.92 60.69
CA ALA A 12 20.20 -11.69 59.93
C ALA A 12 18.85 -10.96 59.80
N VAL A 13 18.39 -10.30 60.87
CA VAL A 13 17.17 -9.48 60.85
C VAL A 13 17.31 -8.30 59.89
N GLY A 14 18.45 -7.59 59.93
CA GLY A 14 18.71 -6.48 59.00
C GLY A 14 18.76 -6.94 57.53
N MET A 15 19.34 -8.11 57.25
CA MET A 15 19.38 -8.66 55.90
C MET A 15 17.99 -9.08 55.40
N LEU A 16 17.15 -9.63 56.29
CA LEU A 16 15.77 -10.00 55.97
C LEU A 16 14.91 -8.75 55.70
N GLU A 17 15.10 -7.65 56.44
CA GLU A 17 14.41 -6.39 56.18
C GLU A 17 14.75 -5.80 54.80
N VAL A 18 16.01 -5.88 54.37
CA VAL A 18 16.43 -5.42 53.04
C VAL A 18 15.82 -6.28 51.95
N LEU A 19 15.83 -7.61 52.10
CA LEU A 19 15.20 -8.53 51.15
C LEU A 19 13.69 -8.32 51.07
N CYS A 20 13.00 -8.11 52.18
CA CYS A 20 11.57 -7.79 52.20
C CYS A 20 11.27 -6.45 51.52
N ARG A 21 12.12 -5.43 51.68
CA ARG A 21 11.96 -4.15 50.97
C ARG A 21 12.17 -4.31 49.47
N CYS A 22 13.15 -5.09 49.03
CA CYS A 22 13.38 -5.39 47.62
C CYS A 22 12.21 -6.18 47.02
N LEU A 23 11.73 -7.21 47.72
CA LEU A 23 10.58 -8.00 47.27
C LEU A 23 9.30 -7.18 47.22
N TRP A 24 9.06 -6.29 48.20
CA TRP A 24 7.96 -5.33 48.16
C TRP A 24 8.08 -4.43 46.94
N TRP A 25 9.26 -3.84 46.70
CA TRP A 25 9.50 -3.00 45.51
C TRP A 25 9.26 -3.76 44.21
N VAL A 26 9.63 -5.03 44.10
CA VAL A 26 9.32 -5.84 42.91
C VAL A 26 7.82 -6.09 42.80
N TRP A 27 7.17 -6.47 43.90
CA TRP A 27 5.73 -6.72 43.95
C TRP A 27 4.87 -5.49 43.68
N SER A 28 5.33 -4.28 44.04
CA SER A 28 4.56 -3.05 43.81
C SER A 28 4.50 -2.66 42.32
N TRP A 29 5.40 -3.20 41.49
CA TRP A 29 5.41 -2.95 40.04
C TRP A 29 4.63 -4.00 39.24
N VAL A 30 4.38 -5.18 39.82
CA VAL A 30 3.62 -6.26 39.15
C VAL A 30 2.22 -5.81 38.69
N PRO A 31 1.41 -5.10 39.50
CA PRO A 31 0.09 -4.63 39.06
C PRO A 31 0.15 -3.63 37.89
N ALA A 32 1.19 -2.77 37.85
CA ALA A 32 1.38 -1.80 36.78
C ALA A 32 1.75 -2.49 35.45
N CYS A 33 2.64 -3.50 35.50
CA CYS A 33 2.98 -4.33 34.33
C CYS A 33 1.77 -5.11 33.80
N ILE A 34 0.96 -5.69 34.69
CA ILE A 34 -0.26 -6.40 34.30
C ILE A 34 -1.27 -5.44 33.67
N SER A 35 -1.45 -4.25 34.24
CA SER A 35 -2.35 -3.23 33.70
C SER A 35 -1.91 -2.75 32.31
N PHE A 36 -0.60 -2.56 32.10
CA PHE A 36 -0.03 -2.19 30.81
C PHE A 36 -0.22 -3.30 29.76
N LEU A 37 0.06 -4.56 30.10
CA LEU A 37 -0.19 -5.70 29.21
C LEU A 37 -1.67 -5.86 28.87
N HIS A 38 -2.57 -5.63 29.83
CA HIS A 38 -4.01 -5.65 29.59
C HIS A 38 -4.45 -4.52 28.64
N GLN A 39 -3.86 -3.33 28.76
CA GLN A 39 -4.15 -2.21 27.87
C GLN A 39 -3.63 -2.44 26.44
N VAL A 40 -2.45 -3.04 26.29
CA VAL A 40 -1.92 -3.47 24.99
C VAL A 40 -2.80 -4.56 24.37
N TYR A 41 -3.23 -5.53 25.17
CA TYR A 41 -4.14 -6.60 24.74
C TYR A 41 -5.50 -6.04 24.28
N GLU A 42 -6.11 -5.12 25.03
CA GLU A 42 -7.35 -4.42 24.65
C GLU A 42 -7.22 -3.67 23.31
N VAL A 43 -6.11 -2.97 23.08
CA VAL A 43 -5.88 -2.27 21.81
C VAL A 43 -5.74 -3.26 20.65
N LEU A 44 -4.98 -4.35 20.84
CA LEU A 44 -4.84 -5.41 19.84
C LEU A 44 -6.18 -6.08 19.53
N CYS A 45 -6.99 -6.38 20.55
CA CYS A 45 -8.33 -6.95 20.39
C CYS A 45 -9.27 -6.01 19.62
N ARG A 46 -9.25 -4.71 19.92
CA ARG A 46 -10.04 -3.71 19.17
C ARG A 46 -9.61 -3.59 17.72
N CYS A 47 -8.30 -3.58 17.45
CA CYS A 47 -7.76 -3.57 16.08
C CYS A 47 -8.17 -4.84 15.32
N LEU A 48 -8.01 -6.02 15.92
CA LEU A 48 -8.40 -7.29 15.31
C LEU A 48 -9.92 -7.35 15.06
N CYS A 49 -10.74 -6.89 16.00
CA CYS A 49 -12.19 -6.83 15.85
C CYS A 49 -12.60 -5.85 14.72
N GLY A 50 -11.92 -4.72 14.59
CA GLY A 50 -12.11 -3.78 13.49
C GLY A 50 -11.77 -4.39 12.12
N VAL A 51 -10.65 -5.11 12.03
CA VAL A 51 -10.25 -5.84 10.81
C VAL A 51 -11.25 -6.94 10.48
N LEU A 52 -11.68 -7.74 11.47
CA LEU A 52 -12.72 -8.77 11.30
C LEU A 52 -14.05 -8.17 10.83
N SER A 53 -14.45 -7.03 11.37
CA SER A 53 -15.68 -6.32 10.98
C SER A 53 -15.60 -5.79 9.54
N LEU A 54 -14.45 -5.25 9.14
CA LEU A 54 -14.18 -4.81 7.76
C LEU A 54 -14.22 -5.98 6.78
N VAL A 55 -13.64 -7.12 7.15
CA VAL A 55 -13.65 -8.35 6.35
C VAL A 55 -15.08 -8.90 6.24
N GLN A 56 -15.84 -8.94 7.34
CA GLN A 56 -17.24 -9.38 7.32
C GLN A 56 -18.14 -8.44 6.50
N ALA A 57 -17.96 -7.12 6.62
CA ALA A 57 -18.68 -6.15 5.81
C ALA A 57 -18.39 -6.36 4.32
N SER A 58 -17.12 -6.56 3.96
CA SER A 58 -16.69 -6.84 2.59
C SER A 58 -17.27 -8.14 2.05
N LEU A 59 -17.27 -9.21 2.86
CA LEU A 59 -17.88 -10.50 2.50
C LEU A 59 -19.40 -10.41 2.36
N SER A 60 -20.07 -9.66 3.22
CA SER A 60 -21.52 -9.45 3.14
C SER A 60 -21.92 -8.65 1.90
N PHE A 61 -21.11 -7.65 1.53
CA PHE A 61 -21.29 -6.87 0.31
C PHE A 61 -21.10 -7.74 -0.94
N LEU A 62 -20.07 -8.60 -0.93
CA LEU A 62 -19.86 -9.59 -1.99
C LEU A 62 -21.01 -10.60 -2.08
N LYS A 63 -21.51 -11.11 -0.96
CA LYS A 63 -22.63 -12.05 -0.93
C LYS A 63 -23.94 -11.40 -1.43
N LYS A 64 -24.22 -10.16 -1.04
CA LYS A 64 -25.41 -9.42 -1.49
C LYS A 64 -25.33 -9.06 -2.97
N SER A 65 -24.12 -8.71 -3.45
CA SER A 65 -23.85 -8.53 -4.88
C SER A 65 -24.05 -9.82 -5.67
N PHE A 66 -23.70 -10.97 -5.08
CA PHE A 66 -23.90 -12.29 -5.69
C PHE A 66 -25.37 -12.72 -5.71
N GLU A 67 -26.13 -12.49 -4.63
CA GLU A 67 -27.57 -12.81 -4.57
C GLU A 67 -28.41 -11.95 -5.52
N LEU A 68 -28.06 -10.68 -5.72
CA LEU A 68 -28.71 -9.82 -6.73
C LEU A 68 -28.47 -10.27 -8.17
N VAL A 69 -27.41 -11.04 -8.41
CA VAL A 69 -27.06 -11.59 -9.73
C VAL A 69 -27.68 -12.99 -9.94
N TYR A 70 -28.09 -13.70 -8.89
CA TYR A 70 -28.50 -15.11 -8.93
C TYR A 70 -29.93 -15.37 -8.41
N ASN A 71 -30.89 -14.48 -8.67
CA ASN A 71 -32.32 -14.82 -8.46
C ASN A 71 -33.11 -14.73 -9.77
N PRO A 72 -33.22 -15.82 -10.54
CA PRO A 72 -34.09 -15.90 -11.71
C PRO A 72 -35.31 -16.78 -11.41
N GLU A 73 -36.11 -16.46 -10.39
CA GLU A 73 -37.43 -17.09 -10.21
C GLU A 73 -38.55 -16.05 -10.18
N ALA A 74 -38.83 -15.48 -11.35
CA ALA A 74 -40.09 -14.78 -11.60
C ALA A 74 -40.46 -14.75 -13.10
N SER A 75 -40.56 -15.91 -13.77
CA SER A 75 -41.38 -16.08 -14.98
C SER A 75 -41.34 -17.53 -15.51
N GLN A 76 -42.50 -18.20 -15.44
CA GLN A 76 -43.13 -19.22 -16.33
C GLN A 76 -42.26 -19.89 -17.43
N ASP A 77 -42.43 -21.16 -17.85
CA ASP A 77 -43.62 -21.95 -18.14
C ASP A 77 -43.21 -23.42 -18.40
N LYS A 78 -44.15 -24.36 -18.29
CA LYS A 78 -43.94 -25.81 -18.47
C LYS A 78 -44.01 -26.19 -19.96
N ASP A 79 -43.06 -26.99 -20.45
CA ASP A 79 -43.35 -28.23 -21.21
C ASP A 79 -42.07 -28.99 -21.66
N HIS A 80 -42.20 -30.33 -21.70
CA HIS A 80 -41.18 -31.40 -21.89
C HIS A 80 -41.00 -31.79 -23.40
N PRO A 81 -40.15 -32.77 -23.80
CA PRO A 81 -38.70 -32.94 -23.59
C PRO A 81 -37.94 -33.36 -24.89
N HIS A 82 -36.60 -33.41 -24.86
CA HIS A 82 -35.72 -34.47 -25.41
C HIS A 82 -34.31 -33.95 -25.77
N GLN A 83 -33.37 -34.28 -24.87
CA GLN A 83 -31.97 -34.66 -25.12
C GLN A 83 -31.22 -34.01 -26.30
N ALA A 84 -30.58 -32.89 -26.00
CA ALA A 84 -29.27 -32.58 -26.57
C ALA A 84 -28.31 -32.28 -25.41
N ARG A 85 -27.22 -33.05 -25.39
CA ARG A 85 -26.07 -33.01 -24.49
C ARG A 85 -25.67 -31.57 -24.12
N ARG A 86 -26.17 -31.06 -22.98
CA ARG A 86 -25.71 -29.80 -22.38
C ARG A 86 -24.25 -29.99 -21.97
N GLN A 87 -23.32 -29.65 -22.86
CA GLN A 87 -22.02 -29.18 -22.41
C GLN A 87 -22.32 -28.04 -21.45
N ARG A 88 -21.98 -28.21 -20.18
CA ARG A 88 -21.90 -27.12 -19.21
C ARG A 88 -20.85 -26.15 -19.75
N LEU A 89 -21.30 -25.22 -20.59
CA LEU A 89 -20.59 -23.98 -20.80
C LEU A 89 -20.61 -23.32 -19.43
N LEU A 90 -19.50 -23.48 -18.70
CA LEU A 90 -19.20 -22.61 -17.56
C LEU A 90 -19.47 -21.18 -18.04
N PRO A 91 -20.12 -20.32 -17.22
CA PRO A 91 -20.23 -18.93 -17.57
C PRO A 91 -18.80 -18.45 -17.81
N ARG A 92 -18.49 -18.13 -19.07
CA ARG A 92 -17.25 -17.46 -19.40
C ARG A 92 -17.40 -16.09 -18.76
N TRP A 93 -16.93 -15.96 -17.52
CA TRP A 93 -16.77 -14.67 -16.88
C TRP A 93 -16.08 -13.78 -17.91
N PRO A 94 -16.53 -12.54 -18.13
CA PRO A 94 -15.69 -11.58 -18.82
C PRO A 94 -14.41 -11.54 -18.00
N THR A 95 -13.35 -12.16 -18.51
CA THR A 95 -12.00 -11.95 -17.98
C THR A 95 -11.84 -10.44 -17.99
N ALA A 96 -11.73 -9.83 -16.81
CA ALA A 96 -11.51 -8.39 -16.69
C ALA A 96 -10.42 -8.03 -17.69
N LYS A 97 -10.75 -7.18 -18.67
CA LYS A 97 -9.83 -6.88 -19.75
C LYS A 97 -8.67 -6.11 -19.13
N ASP A 98 -7.46 -6.63 -19.28
CA ASP A 98 -6.27 -5.96 -18.76
C ASP A 98 -6.16 -4.56 -19.39
N PHE A 99 -6.02 -3.54 -18.54
CA PHE A 99 -5.63 -2.22 -18.98
C PHE A 99 -4.11 -2.23 -19.20
N ILE A 100 -3.68 -2.03 -20.44
CA ILE A 100 -2.27 -2.13 -20.81
C ILE A 100 -1.64 -0.73 -20.74
N ILE A 101 -0.56 -0.61 -19.97
CA ILE A 101 0.31 0.58 -19.97
C ILE A 101 1.70 0.22 -20.47
N LYS A 102 2.37 1.22 -21.01
CA LYS A 102 3.78 1.16 -21.39
C LYS A 102 4.61 1.87 -20.34
N VAL A 103 5.82 1.41 -20.09
CA VAL A 103 6.74 2.05 -19.14
C VAL A 103 8.03 2.45 -19.83
N ARG A 104 8.47 3.69 -19.60
CA ARG A 104 9.78 4.22 -19.99
C ARG A 104 10.50 4.73 -18.75
N ILE A 105 11.79 4.42 -18.63
CA ILE A 105 12.64 4.87 -17.52
C ILE A 105 13.74 5.74 -18.12
N ALA A 106 13.73 7.04 -17.82
CA ALA A 106 14.64 8.03 -18.40
C ALA A 106 15.95 8.20 -17.60
N GLY A 107 16.35 7.20 -16.82
CA GLY A 107 17.55 7.27 -15.99
C GLY A 107 17.67 6.11 -15.00
N LYS A 108 18.53 6.28 -13.99
CA LYS A 108 18.74 5.26 -12.97
C LYS A 108 17.80 5.48 -11.79
N THR A 109 16.92 4.51 -11.57
CA THR A 109 15.89 4.53 -10.52
C THR A 109 16.12 3.48 -9.44
N GLY A 110 16.96 2.48 -9.69
CA GLY A 110 17.30 1.44 -8.71
C GLY A 110 16.12 0.55 -8.30
N GLY A 111 15.14 0.34 -9.19
CA GLY A 111 13.94 -0.48 -8.92
C GLY A 111 12.78 0.28 -8.27
N CYS A 112 12.93 1.58 -8.00
CA CYS A 112 11.87 2.41 -7.43
C CYS A 112 10.60 2.46 -8.30
N GLU A 113 10.78 2.40 -9.63
CA GLU A 113 9.71 2.34 -10.62
C GLU A 113 8.88 1.06 -10.50
N GLN A 114 9.53 -0.08 -10.25
CA GLN A 114 8.84 -1.35 -10.06
C GLN A 114 7.98 -1.30 -8.81
N ARG A 115 8.55 -0.76 -7.72
CA ARG A 115 7.80 -0.58 -6.48
C ARG A 115 6.60 0.35 -6.65
N PHE A 116 6.77 1.46 -7.37
CA PHE A 116 5.68 2.37 -7.68
C PHE A 116 4.56 1.68 -8.47
N LEU A 117 4.92 0.90 -9.50
CA LEU A 117 3.98 0.13 -10.32
C LEU A 117 3.23 -0.95 -9.53
N GLU A 118 3.91 -1.64 -8.61
CA GLU A 118 3.27 -2.60 -7.71
C GLU A 118 2.19 -1.91 -6.85
N ASP A 119 2.49 -0.74 -6.30
CA ASP A 119 1.57 -0.04 -5.42
C ASP A 119 0.37 0.55 -6.19
N VAL A 120 0.59 1.02 -7.42
CA VAL A 120 -0.50 1.39 -8.36
C VAL A 120 -1.35 0.17 -8.72
N SER A 121 -0.72 -0.95 -9.09
CA SER A 121 -1.41 -2.19 -9.47
C SER A 121 -2.25 -2.76 -8.32
N LYS A 122 -1.71 -2.78 -7.10
CA LYS A 122 -2.46 -3.17 -5.89
C LYS A 122 -3.69 -2.30 -5.71
N ARG A 123 -3.54 -0.98 -5.83
CA ARG A 123 -4.65 -0.03 -5.67
C ARG A 123 -5.74 -0.21 -6.73
N LEU A 124 -5.35 -0.41 -7.99
CA LEU A 124 -6.28 -0.69 -9.09
C LEU A 124 -7.00 -2.04 -8.92
N SER A 125 -6.29 -3.06 -8.45
CA SER A 125 -6.86 -4.39 -8.19
C SER A 125 -7.97 -4.33 -7.14
N LEU A 126 -7.79 -3.53 -6.08
CA LEU A 126 -8.82 -3.27 -5.07
C LEU A 126 -10.07 -2.57 -5.65
N GLN A 127 -9.94 -1.95 -6.82
CA GLN A 127 -11.00 -1.25 -7.53
C GLN A 127 -11.54 -2.02 -8.75
N GLY A 128 -11.12 -3.28 -8.91
CA GLY A 128 -11.59 -4.16 -9.99
C GLY A 128 -10.91 -3.97 -11.34
N VAL A 129 -9.80 -3.22 -11.41
CA VAL A 129 -9.04 -2.98 -12.63
C VAL A 129 -7.76 -3.83 -12.62
N SER A 130 -7.58 -4.66 -13.65
CA SER A 130 -6.34 -5.42 -13.88
C SER A 130 -5.37 -4.58 -14.70
N LEU A 131 -4.19 -4.29 -14.16
CA LEU A 131 -3.15 -3.53 -14.85
C LEU A 131 -2.09 -4.47 -15.44
N LYS A 132 -1.87 -4.39 -16.75
CA LYS A 132 -0.76 -5.08 -17.42
C LYS A 132 0.30 -4.07 -17.83
N VAL A 133 1.49 -4.25 -17.30
CA VAL A 133 2.66 -3.42 -17.63
C VAL A 133 3.43 -4.09 -18.75
N GLU A 134 3.73 -3.34 -19.81
CA GLU A 134 4.60 -3.78 -20.89
C GLU A 134 5.73 -2.77 -21.12
N GLU A 135 6.86 -3.24 -21.65
CA GLU A 135 7.94 -2.36 -22.06
C GLU A 135 7.52 -1.44 -23.21
N PHE A 136 8.06 -0.23 -23.19
CA PHE A 136 7.84 0.76 -24.25
C PHE A 136 8.30 0.23 -25.61
N ARG A 137 7.44 0.45 -26.61
CA ARG A 137 7.74 0.26 -28.04
C ARG A 137 7.11 1.43 -28.78
N GLU A 138 7.88 2.06 -29.66
CA GLU A 138 7.51 3.29 -30.37
C GLU A 138 6.19 3.21 -31.16
N THR A 139 5.76 2.00 -31.54
CA THR A 139 4.55 1.77 -32.35
C THR A 139 3.26 1.65 -31.53
N SER A 140 3.35 1.66 -30.20
CA SER A 140 2.20 1.47 -29.32
C SER A 140 1.47 2.78 -29.03
N ARG A 141 0.13 2.77 -29.13
CA ARG A 141 -0.74 3.89 -28.72
C ARG A 141 -1.24 3.78 -27.28
N HIS A 142 -0.73 2.82 -26.50
CA HIS A 142 -1.09 2.68 -25.09
C HIS A 142 -0.56 3.87 -24.28
N LEU A 143 -1.20 4.13 -23.14
CA LEU A 143 -0.76 5.14 -22.17
C LEU A 143 0.68 4.86 -21.75
N LEU A 144 1.54 5.88 -21.83
CA LEU A 144 2.92 5.78 -21.39
C LEU A 144 3.08 6.31 -19.97
N LEU A 145 3.65 5.52 -19.08
CA LEU A 145 4.12 5.96 -17.78
C LEU A 145 5.64 6.18 -17.86
N VAL A 146 6.07 7.43 -17.67
CA VAL A 146 7.46 7.85 -17.81
C VAL A 146 8.04 8.13 -16.43
N PHE A 147 9.06 7.36 -16.03
CA PHE A 147 9.83 7.62 -14.82
C PHE A 147 11.03 8.49 -15.14
N CYS A 148 11.09 9.66 -14.52
CA CYS A 148 12.11 10.66 -14.72
C CYS A 148 12.81 10.95 -13.38
N PRO A 149 13.90 10.24 -13.05
CA PRO A 149 14.72 10.62 -11.92
C PRO A 149 15.42 11.95 -12.20
N ILE A 150 15.29 12.90 -11.28
CA ILE A 150 15.87 14.23 -11.42
C ILE A 150 17.35 14.14 -11.02
N ALA A 151 18.22 14.19 -12.02
CA ALA A 151 19.67 14.07 -11.87
C ALA A 151 20.36 15.44 -11.94
N SER A 152 19.78 16.39 -12.67
CA SER A 152 20.38 17.69 -12.94
C SER A 152 19.42 18.84 -12.60
N ARG A 153 18.39 19.02 -13.43
CA ARG A 153 17.38 20.07 -13.35
C ARG A 153 16.08 19.51 -13.93
N ILE A 154 14.96 19.80 -13.27
CA ILE A 154 13.64 19.29 -13.66
C ILE A 154 13.35 19.52 -15.15
N GLY A 155 13.57 20.74 -15.66
CA GLY A 155 13.26 21.06 -17.07
C GLY A 155 14.04 20.20 -18.06
N THR A 156 15.36 20.12 -17.90
CA THR A 156 16.23 19.33 -18.81
C THR A 156 15.95 17.83 -18.69
N ASP A 157 15.85 17.30 -17.47
CA ASP A 157 15.60 15.88 -17.27
C ASP A 157 14.20 15.47 -17.78
N MET A 158 13.22 16.36 -17.66
CA MET A 158 11.88 16.19 -18.23
C MET A 158 11.89 16.20 -19.75
N ASP A 159 12.53 17.17 -20.39
CA ASP A 159 12.57 17.25 -21.84
C ASP A 159 13.21 15.98 -22.44
N ASN A 160 14.31 15.51 -21.84
CA ASN A 160 14.93 14.23 -22.20
C ASN A 160 13.98 13.03 -21.97
N ALA A 161 13.28 13.01 -20.84
CA ALA A 161 12.34 11.94 -20.51
C ALA A 161 11.12 11.86 -21.46
N LEU A 162 10.80 12.96 -22.14
CA LEU A 162 9.66 13.07 -23.06
C LEU A 162 10.06 13.11 -24.54
N GLU A 163 11.36 13.10 -24.86
CA GLU A 163 11.88 13.27 -26.23
C GLU A 163 11.34 12.21 -27.22
N GLU A 164 11.19 10.95 -26.80
CA GLU A 164 10.75 9.82 -27.64
C GLU A 164 9.23 9.61 -27.62
N LEU A 165 8.44 10.59 -27.14
CA LEU A 165 6.98 10.45 -27.18
C LEU A 165 6.49 10.42 -28.63
N ALA A 166 5.82 9.33 -29.00
CA ALA A 166 5.19 9.22 -30.31
C ALA A 166 4.09 10.28 -30.46
N ALA A 167 3.91 10.79 -31.69
CA ALA A 167 2.91 11.81 -31.97
C ALA A 167 1.50 11.36 -31.56
N GLY A 168 0.85 12.15 -30.71
CA GLY A 168 -0.49 11.87 -30.19
C GLY A 168 -0.56 10.84 -29.06
N GLN A 169 0.58 10.29 -28.61
CA GLN A 169 0.63 9.43 -27.43
C GLN A 169 0.42 10.26 -26.16
N LYS A 170 -0.37 9.72 -25.23
CA LYS A 170 -0.57 10.33 -23.92
C LYS A 170 0.40 9.74 -22.91
N ALA A 171 0.91 10.61 -22.03
CA ALA A 171 1.85 10.23 -21.00
C ALA A 171 1.42 10.68 -19.60
N ILE A 172 1.79 9.89 -18.60
CA ILE A 172 1.87 10.30 -17.20
C ILE A 172 3.36 10.39 -16.85
N LEU A 173 3.78 11.55 -16.34
CA LEU A 173 5.16 11.80 -15.96
C LEU A 173 5.33 11.65 -14.44
N VAL A 174 6.24 10.77 -14.02
CA VAL A 174 6.62 10.53 -12.62
C VAL A 174 8.00 11.13 -12.38
N LEU A 175 8.05 12.32 -11.79
CA LEU A 175 9.29 13.01 -11.43
C LEU A 175 9.82 12.48 -10.10
N MET A 176 10.98 11.82 -10.11
CA MET A 176 11.55 11.15 -8.95
C MET A 176 12.68 11.99 -8.35
N HIS A 177 12.44 12.53 -7.17
CA HIS A 177 13.38 13.38 -6.43
C HIS A 177 14.24 12.52 -5.51
N TYR A 178 15.57 12.64 -5.65
CA TYR A 178 16.50 12.06 -4.69
C TYR A 178 16.53 12.91 -3.41
N ILE A 179 15.89 12.43 -2.34
CA ILE A 179 15.77 13.16 -1.07
C ILE A 179 16.04 12.20 0.09
N GLN A 180 17.11 12.48 0.85
CA GLN A 180 17.43 11.77 2.09
C GLN A 180 16.36 12.04 3.16
N ARG A 181 15.97 11.00 3.90
CA ARG A 181 14.86 11.03 4.87
C ARG A 181 15.06 12.04 6.01
N ASP A 182 16.30 12.27 6.41
CA ASP A 182 16.71 13.15 7.50
C ASP A 182 16.75 14.65 7.11
N LYS A 183 16.68 14.96 5.81
CA LYS A 183 16.59 16.34 5.33
C LYS A 183 15.14 16.82 5.38
N THR A 184 14.76 17.42 6.50
CA THR A 184 13.52 18.18 6.69
C THR A 184 13.54 19.58 6.06
N GLY A 185 14.47 19.83 5.14
CA GLY A 185 14.52 21.10 4.42
C GLY A 185 13.24 21.28 3.62
N THR A 186 12.57 22.42 3.83
CA THR A 186 11.45 22.92 3.04
C THR A 186 11.91 23.08 1.59
N TYR A 187 11.89 21.99 0.82
CA TYR A 187 11.76 22.08 -0.61
C TYR A 187 10.38 22.69 -0.80
N VAL A 188 10.35 23.99 -1.10
CA VAL A 188 9.10 24.71 -1.34
C VAL A 188 8.36 23.92 -2.40
N ASP A 189 7.16 23.46 -2.04
CA ASP A 189 6.17 22.70 -2.84
C ASP A 189 5.67 23.50 -4.06
N ALA A 190 6.53 24.31 -4.69
CA ALA A 190 6.34 24.77 -6.04
C ALA A 190 6.60 23.59 -6.98
N MET A 191 5.77 22.55 -6.85
CA MET A 191 5.66 21.45 -7.79
C MET A 191 5.29 22.07 -9.12
N GLN A 192 6.27 22.14 -10.01
CA GLN A 192 6.07 22.73 -11.31
C GLN A 192 5.16 21.80 -12.10
N GLN A 193 3.90 22.19 -12.25
CA GLN A 193 2.99 21.52 -13.16
C GLN A 193 3.52 21.69 -14.58
N VAL A 194 3.90 20.58 -15.18
CA VAL A 194 4.34 20.53 -16.56
C VAL A 194 3.12 20.75 -17.44
N LYS A 195 3.09 21.87 -18.17
CA LYS A 195 2.05 22.15 -19.15
C LYS A 195 2.54 21.74 -20.54
N ARG A 196 2.40 20.46 -20.86
CA ARG A 196 2.55 19.94 -22.23
C ARG A 196 1.29 19.18 -22.62
N ALA A 197 0.83 19.32 -23.87
CA ALA A 197 -0.47 18.77 -24.31
C ALA A 197 -0.48 17.22 -24.41
N ASP A 198 0.70 16.61 -24.49
CA ASP A 198 0.95 15.17 -24.51
C ASP A 198 1.03 14.55 -23.09
N VAL A 199 1.21 15.37 -22.04
CA VAL A 199 1.27 14.92 -20.65
C VAL A 199 -0.08 15.15 -19.95
N MET A 200 -0.74 14.06 -19.55
CA MET A 200 -2.04 14.10 -18.86
C MET A 200 -1.91 14.41 -17.37
N LEU A 201 -0.85 13.91 -16.74
CA LEU A 201 -0.62 14.04 -15.31
C LEU A 201 0.89 14.09 -15.06
N THR A 202 1.31 15.02 -14.20
CA THR A 202 2.65 15.00 -13.60
C THR A 202 2.51 14.76 -12.11
N VAL A 203 3.19 13.74 -11.62
CA VAL A 203 3.30 13.47 -10.18
C VAL A 203 4.74 13.55 -9.74
N HIS A 204 4.95 13.90 -8.48
CA HIS A 204 6.27 13.94 -7.86
C HIS A 204 6.40 12.79 -6.87
N THR A 205 7.56 12.16 -6.85
CA THR A 205 7.90 11.11 -5.89
C THR A 205 9.25 11.38 -5.26
N ARG A 206 9.52 10.76 -4.12
CA ARG A 206 10.79 10.84 -3.40
C ARG A 206 11.38 9.45 -3.21
N TYR A 207 12.68 9.33 -3.38
CA TYR A 207 13.40 8.09 -3.15
C TYR A 207 14.81 8.33 -2.57
N THR A 208 15.40 7.28 -2.02
CA THR A 208 16.82 7.23 -1.66
C THR A 208 17.52 6.08 -2.37
N LEU A 209 18.85 6.10 -2.43
CA LEU A 209 19.62 4.99 -2.99
C LEU A 209 19.63 3.76 -2.08
N GLN A 210 19.34 3.92 -0.79
CA GLN A 210 19.40 2.85 0.21
C GLN A 210 18.05 2.15 0.38
N GLU A 211 16.96 2.92 0.56
CA GLU A 211 15.61 2.38 0.79
C GLU A 211 14.77 2.34 -0.49
N GLY A 212 15.22 2.96 -1.58
CA GLY A 212 14.42 3.15 -2.76
C GLY A 212 13.24 4.10 -2.51
N LEU A 213 12.08 3.77 -3.10
CA LEU A 213 10.83 4.51 -2.92
C LEU A 213 10.28 4.26 -1.51
N TYR A 214 10.46 5.23 -0.62
CA TYR A 214 10.07 5.10 0.79
C TYR A 214 8.65 5.63 1.07
N PRO A 215 7.99 5.18 2.16
CA PRO A 215 6.68 5.68 2.55
C PRO A 215 6.73 7.17 2.91
N CYS A 216 6.00 8.00 2.17
CA CYS A 216 5.76 9.40 2.49
C CYS A 216 4.48 9.90 1.81
N LYS A 217 3.92 11.00 2.32
CA LYS A 217 2.66 11.56 1.81
C LYS A 217 2.70 11.87 0.31
N MET A 218 3.83 12.35 -0.19
CA MET A 218 4.02 12.66 -1.61
C MET A 218 3.91 11.40 -2.49
N ASN A 219 4.56 10.31 -2.09
CA ASN A 219 4.51 9.05 -2.82
C ASN A 219 3.12 8.41 -2.77
N GLU A 220 2.45 8.48 -1.61
CA GLU A 220 1.08 7.98 -1.46
C GLU A 220 0.09 8.72 -2.38
N VAL A 221 0.21 10.05 -2.47
CA VAL A 221 -0.61 10.88 -3.36
C VAL A 221 -0.27 10.58 -4.82
N ALA A 222 1.01 10.49 -5.18
CA ALA A 222 1.41 10.14 -6.54
C ALA A 222 0.83 8.79 -7.00
N VAL A 223 0.89 7.75 -6.16
CA VAL A 223 0.27 6.45 -6.45
C VAL A 223 -1.25 6.57 -6.56
N ALA A 224 -1.88 7.41 -5.72
CA ALA A 224 -3.32 7.66 -5.76
C ALA A 224 -3.76 8.28 -7.08
N ASP A 225 -3.10 9.35 -7.49
CA ASP A 225 -3.47 10.15 -8.65
C ASP A 225 -3.26 9.36 -9.94
N VAL A 226 -2.14 8.63 -10.04
CA VAL A 226 -1.88 7.74 -11.19
C VAL A 226 -2.92 6.63 -11.28
N ALA A 227 -3.26 5.99 -10.15
CA ALA A 227 -4.29 4.95 -10.14
C ALA A 227 -5.67 5.52 -10.52
N ALA A 228 -6.02 6.73 -10.07
CA ALA A 228 -7.27 7.37 -10.44
C ALA A 228 -7.35 7.63 -11.95
N VAL A 229 -6.32 8.22 -12.55
CA VAL A 229 -6.27 8.47 -14.00
C VAL A 229 -6.35 7.17 -14.79
N ILE A 230 -5.62 6.12 -14.39
CA ILE A 230 -5.68 4.82 -15.07
C ILE A 230 -7.08 4.22 -14.97
N LYS A 231 -7.72 4.29 -13.80
CA LYS A 231 -9.08 3.78 -13.61
C LYS A 231 -10.08 4.51 -14.50
N ASP A 232 -9.99 5.83 -14.60
CA ASP A 232 -10.91 6.62 -15.43
C ASP A 232 -10.77 6.30 -16.94
N LEU A 233 -9.63 5.72 -17.35
CA LEU A 233 -9.35 5.29 -18.72
C LEU A 233 -9.69 3.81 -18.99
N ALA A 234 -9.88 2.99 -17.95
CA ALA A 234 -10.06 1.53 -18.04
C ALA A 234 -11.53 1.11 -18.19
#